data_AF-A0A9N9IVK8-F1
#
_entry.id   AF-A0A9N9IVK8-F1
#
_cell.length_a   1.000
_cell.length_b   1.000
_cell.length_c   1.000
_cell.angle_alpha   90.00
_cell.angle_beta   90.00
_cell.angle_gamma   90.00
#
_symmetry.space_group_name_H-M   'P 1'
#
loop_
_entity.id
_entity.type
_entity.pdbx_description
1 polymer ?
#
loop_
_entity_poly.entity_id
_entity_poly.type
_entity_poly.pdbx_seq_one_letter_code
_entity_poly.pdbx_strand_id
1 'polypeptide(L)'
;MGRLVDSSLNLVRLWRSTYELTVGEISRYRIRFDGSKHPSSAAWPPVNLVLKITNTSPILLRGAFLSGPYNISASCVETSQHGINPLSNIVEPQAKGCIKCGEFWKITLEIPSNGIGDWTIDILSEVIFTSNK
;
A
#
# COMPACT_ATOMS: atom_id res chain seq x y z
N MET A 1 13.87 -22.50 -6.50
CA MET A 1 13.30 -21.27 -5.91
C MET A 1 12.29 -20.71 -6.92
N GLY A 2 11.03 -21.14 -6.84
CA GLY A 2 10.02 -20.89 -7.89
C GLY A 2 9.38 -19.51 -7.77
N ARG A 3 9.42 -18.72 -8.85
CA ARG A 3 8.58 -17.52 -8.99
C ARG A 3 7.13 -17.97 -9.14
N LEU A 4 6.31 -17.71 -8.14
CA LEU A 4 4.86 -17.75 -8.28
C LEU A 4 4.43 -16.54 -9.12
N VAL A 5 4.14 -16.77 -10.39
CA VAL A 5 3.56 -15.79 -11.31
C VAL A 5 2.04 -15.95 -11.19
N ASP A 6 1.38 -14.90 -10.71
CA ASP A 6 -0.08 -14.79 -10.66
C ASP A 6 -0.57 -14.33 -12.04
N SER A 7 -1.35 -15.16 -12.72
CA SER A 7 -1.62 -15.11 -14.16
C SER A 7 -2.59 -14.02 -14.64
N SER A 8 -2.95 -13.06 -13.79
CA SER A 8 -3.98 -12.06 -14.12
C SER A 8 -3.45 -10.69 -14.57
N LEU A 9 -2.16 -10.40 -14.39
CA LEU A 9 -1.41 -9.26 -14.94
C LEU A 9 0.07 -9.67 -14.90
N ASN A 10 0.89 -9.39 -15.93
CA ASN A 10 2.34 -9.64 -15.90
C ASN A 10 3.07 -8.69 -14.91
N LEU A 11 2.74 -8.77 -13.62
CA LEU A 11 3.29 -7.92 -12.58
C LEU A 11 4.69 -8.39 -12.22
N VAL A 12 5.67 -7.50 -12.42
CA VAL A 12 7.03 -7.70 -11.92
C VAL A 12 7.13 -7.10 -10.53
N ARG A 13 7.52 -7.91 -9.54
CA ARG A 13 7.76 -7.42 -8.18
C ARG A 13 9.03 -6.56 -8.17
N LEU A 14 8.87 -5.26 -7.94
CA LEU A 14 9.99 -4.31 -7.85
C LEU A 14 10.60 -4.25 -6.45
N TRP A 15 9.76 -4.30 -5.40
CA TRP A 15 10.20 -4.17 -4.01
C TRP A 15 9.29 -4.97 -3.05
N ARG A 16 9.83 -5.33 -1.89
CA ARG A 16 9.10 -5.96 -0.77
C ARG A 16 9.78 -5.60 0.54
N SER A 17 8.99 -5.18 1.53
CA SER A 17 9.39 -5.13 2.94
C SER A 17 8.44 -5.96 3.80
N THR A 18 8.86 -6.28 5.01
CA THR A 18 8.07 -6.95 6.04
C THR A 18 8.47 -6.34 7.38
N TYR A 19 7.49 -6.05 8.22
CA TYR A 19 7.68 -5.39 9.51
C TYR A 19 6.64 -5.91 10.49
N GLU A 20 7.03 -6.03 11.77
CA GLU A 20 6.13 -6.40 12.86
C GLU A 20 5.64 -5.13 13.56
N LEU A 21 4.32 -4.99 13.68
CA LEU A 21 3.70 -3.84 14.34
C LEU A 21 3.10 -4.29 15.67
N THR A 22 3.42 -3.55 16.73
CA THR A 22 2.69 -3.57 17.99
C THR A 22 1.45 -2.68 17.89
N VAL A 23 0.44 -2.96 18.72
CA VAL A 23 -0.78 -2.15 18.79
C VAL A 23 -0.43 -0.67 19.05
N GLY A 24 -0.99 0.22 18.24
CA GLY A 24 -0.77 1.67 18.30
C GLY A 24 0.46 2.16 17.55
N GLU A 25 1.30 1.26 17.00
CA GLU A 25 2.44 1.65 16.19
C GLU A 25 2.04 1.97 14.75
N ILE A 26 2.74 2.96 14.19
CA ILE A 26 2.65 3.36 12.78
C ILE A 26 3.99 3.08 12.11
N SER A 27 3.98 2.30 11.04
CA SER A 27 5.10 2.19 10.10
C SER A 27 4.86 3.08 8.90
N ARG A 28 5.81 4.00 8.64
CA ARG A 28 5.79 4.89 7.48
C ARG A 28 6.82 4.47 6.44
N TYR A 29 6.38 4.33 5.20
CA TYR A 29 7.23 4.06 4.04
C TYR A 29 7.12 5.20 3.03
N ARG A 30 8.22 5.47 2.32
CA ARG A 30 8.22 6.38 1.17
C ARG A 30 8.68 5.62 -0.06
N ILE A 31 7.85 5.63 -1.11
CA ILE A 31 8.17 5.07 -2.41
C ILE A 31 8.50 6.22 -3.33
N ARG A 32 9.75 6.26 -3.82
CA ARG A 32 10.17 7.19 -4.87
C ARG A 32 10.52 6.40 -6.11
N PHE A 33 9.76 6.63 -7.17
CA PHE A 33 9.96 6.03 -8.48
C PHE A 33 10.55 7.06 -9.44
N ASP A 34 11.51 6.64 -10.24
CA ASP A 34 12.18 7.46 -11.23
C ASP A 34 12.37 6.62 -12.50
N GLY A 35 11.49 6.84 -13.49
CA GLY A 35 11.48 6.07 -14.72
C GLY A 35 12.79 6.15 -15.51
N SER A 36 13.56 7.23 -15.34
CA SER A 36 14.83 7.44 -16.04
C SER A 36 15.97 6.54 -15.56
N LYS A 37 15.88 6.01 -14.33
CA LYS A 37 16.92 5.19 -13.70
C LYS A 37 16.86 3.71 -14.03
N HIS A 38 15.91 3.32 -14.88
CA HIS A 38 15.64 1.92 -15.18
C HIS A 38 15.74 1.67 -16.69
N PRO A 39 16.61 0.74 -17.14
CA PRO A 39 16.87 0.54 -18.55
C PRO A 39 15.66 -0.06 -19.28
N SER A 40 15.41 0.50 -20.47
CA SER A 40 14.42 0.11 -21.47
C SER A 40 14.36 -1.40 -21.68
N SER A 41 13.35 -2.04 -21.09
CA SER A 41 12.73 -3.26 -21.61
C SER A 41 11.42 -2.84 -22.26
N ALA A 42 10.90 -3.61 -23.22
CA ALA A 42 9.69 -3.29 -23.98
C ALA A 42 8.41 -3.07 -23.13
N ALA A 43 8.49 -3.26 -21.80
CA ALA A 43 7.44 -2.99 -20.82
C ALA A 43 7.76 -1.81 -19.86
N TRP A 44 8.71 -0.92 -20.23
CA TRP A 44 9.21 0.17 -19.39
C TRP A 44 9.09 1.55 -20.07
N PRO A 45 8.71 2.63 -19.36
CA PRO A 45 8.33 2.67 -17.95
C PRO A 45 6.90 2.15 -17.72
N PRO A 46 6.62 1.49 -16.59
CA PRO A 46 5.26 1.18 -16.20
C PRO A 46 4.46 2.49 -16.12
N VAL A 47 3.23 2.51 -16.65
CA VAL A 47 2.32 3.66 -16.48
C VAL A 47 1.79 3.71 -15.04
N ASN A 48 1.73 2.54 -14.40
CA ASN A 48 1.14 2.34 -13.09
C ASN A 48 2.01 1.42 -12.23
N LEU A 49 2.14 1.74 -10.94
CA LEU A 49 2.66 0.82 -9.94
C LEU A 49 1.50 0.18 -9.19
N VAL A 50 1.65 -1.08 -8.79
CA VAL A 50 0.68 -1.75 -7.92
C VAL A 50 1.29 -1.91 -6.53
N LEU A 51 0.77 -1.16 -5.57
CA LEU A 51 1.11 -1.35 -4.16
C LEU A 51 0.20 -2.44 -3.58
N LYS A 52 0.81 -3.39 -2.87
CA LYS A 52 0.08 -4.42 -2.12
C LYS A 52 0.54 -4.41 -0.67
N ILE A 53 -0.38 -4.11 0.24
CA ILE A 53 -0.19 -4.22 1.69
C ILE A 53 -0.88 -5.49 2.14
N THR A 54 -0.16 -6.39 2.82
CA THR A 54 -0.69 -7.68 3.25
C THR A 54 -0.57 -7.80 4.76
N ASN A 55 -1.66 -8.11 5.43
CA ASN A 55 -1.63 -8.46 6.84
C ASN A 55 -1.24 -9.92 6.99
N THR A 56 0.00 -10.17 7.38
CA THR A 56 0.57 -11.52 7.50
C THR A 56 0.20 -12.23 8.80
N SER A 57 -0.60 -11.61 9.67
CA SER A 57 -1.08 -12.22 10.91
C SER A 57 -1.87 -13.51 10.60
N PRO A 58 -1.74 -14.56 11.43
CA PRO A 58 -2.44 -15.83 11.21
C PRO A 58 -3.95 -15.66 11.05
N ILE A 59 -4.55 -16.30 10.05
CA ILE A 59 -5.99 -16.22 9.78
C ILE A 59 -6.85 -16.71 10.96
N LEU A 60 -6.30 -17.59 11.80
CA LEU A 60 -6.95 -18.07 13.03
C LEU A 60 -7.30 -16.92 14.00
N LEU A 61 -6.54 -15.82 13.96
CA LEU A 61 -6.77 -14.64 14.80
C LEU A 61 -7.94 -13.78 14.32
N ARG A 62 -8.51 -14.07 13.14
CA ARG A 62 -9.70 -13.40 12.62
C ARG A 62 -10.96 -13.69 13.45
N GLY A 63 -11.04 -14.87 14.06
CA GLY A 63 -12.23 -15.39 14.73
C GLY A 63 -12.33 -15.08 16.22
N ALA A 64 -11.37 -14.37 16.82
CA ALA A 64 -11.56 -13.84 18.16
C ALA A 64 -12.80 -12.92 18.13
N PHE A 65 -13.75 -13.10 19.06
CA PHE A 65 -15.05 -12.39 19.09
C PHE A 65 -14.96 -10.85 19.26
N LEU A 66 -13.75 -10.32 19.31
CA LEU A 66 -13.41 -8.91 19.25
C LEU A 66 -12.75 -8.70 17.88
N SER A 67 -13.04 -7.61 17.17
CA SER A 67 -12.24 -7.17 16.00
C SER A 67 -10.77 -6.98 16.42
N GLY A 68 -10.02 -8.07 16.58
CA GLY A 68 -8.89 -8.17 17.50
C GLY A 68 -7.73 -7.21 17.19
N PRO A 69 -6.69 -7.18 18.04
CA PRO A 69 -5.54 -6.25 17.91
C PRO A 69 -4.75 -6.40 16.59
N TYR A 70 -5.13 -7.36 15.75
CA TYR A 70 -4.40 -7.78 14.58
C TYR A 70 -4.96 -7.20 13.29
N ASN A 71 -5.95 -6.31 13.35
CA ASN A 71 -6.34 -5.54 12.16
C ASN A 71 -5.35 -4.39 11.96
N ILE A 72 -5.01 -4.13 10.70
CA ILE A 72 -4.21 -2.97 10.33
C ILE A 72 -5.05 -2.04 9.45
N SER A 73 -4.87 -0.75 9.64
CA SER A 73 -5.31 0.28 8.71
C SER A 73 -4.11 0.73 7.89
N ALA A 74 -4.36 1.21 6.67
CA ALA A 74 -3.30 1.75 5.83
C ALA A 74 -3.81 2.93 5.00
N SER A 75 -2.93 3.89 4.75
CA SER A 75 -3.17 5.01 3.85
C SER A 75 -2.00 5.19 2.89
N CYS A 76 -2.29 5.76 1.73
CA CYS A 76 -1.31 6.12 0.72
C CYS A 76 -1.65 7.50 0.16
N VAL A 77 -0.65 8.38 0.14
CA VAL A 77 -0.75 9.75 -0.38
C VAL A 77 0.43 10.06 -1.26
N GLU A 78 0.24 10.91 -2.26
CA GLU A 78 1.36 11.45 -3.03
C GLU A 78 2.16 12.43 -2.15
N THR A 79 3.47 12.19 -2.03
CA THR A 79 4.37 12.97 -1.16
C THR A 79 4.85 14.23 -1.85
N SER A 80 5.20 14.13 -3.14
CA SER A 80 5.63 15.27 -3.92
C SER A 80 4.40 16.00 -4.40
N GLN A 81 4.12 17.16 -3.82
CA GLN A 81 3.24 18.16 -4.43
C GLN A 81 3.95 18.76 -5.66
N HIS A 82 4.25 17.95 -6.68
CA HIS A 82 4.72 18.46 -7.97
C HIS A 82 3.55 19.19 -8.65
N GLY A 83 3.31 20.44 -8.22
CA GLY A 83 2.36 21.35 -8.83
C GLY A 83 0.92 21.19 -8.33
N ILE A 84 0.67 21.17 -7.02
CA ILE A 84 -0.67 21.50 -6.53
C ILE A 84 -0.90 22.98 -6.82
N ASN A 85 -1.56 23.24 -7.94
CA ASN A 85 -2.41 24.41 -8.05
C ASN A 85 -3.48 24.24 -6.95
N PRO A 86 -3.61 25.16 -5.98
CA PRO A 86 -4.58 25.02 -4.87
C PRO A 86 -6.05 24.98 -5.31
N LEU A 87 -6.31 25.03 -6.62
CA LEU A 87 -7.61 24.99 -7.28
C LEU A 87 -7.87 23.72 -8.10
N SER A 88 -6.90 22.81 -8.26
CA SER A 88 -7.07 21.59 -9.06
C SER A 88 -6.86 20.35 -8.20
N ASN A 89 -7.99 19.71 -7.90
CA ASN A 89 -8.12 18.33 -7.41
C ASN A 89 -7.37 18.06 -6.10
N ILE A 90 -8.11 18.15 -4.99
CA ILE A 90 -7.76 17.45 -3.75
C ILE A 90 -7.60 15.97 -4.13
N VAL A 91 -6.36 15.49 -4.27
CA VAL A 91 -6.10 14.06 -4.46
C VAL A 91 -6.49 13.41 -3.13
N GLU A 92 -7.65 12.76 -3.12
CA GLU A 92 -8.15 12.13 -1.90
C GLU A 92 -7.16 11.04 -1.46
N PRO A 93 -6.73 11.04 -0.18
CA PRO A 93 -5.91 9.98 0.36
C PRO A 93 -6.61 8.64 0.14
N GLN A 94 -5.93 7.71 -0.54
CA GLN A 94 -6.42 6.35 -0.64
C GLN A 94 -6.16 5.67 0.71
N ALA A 95 -7.23 5.21 1.36
CA ALA A 95 -7.12 4.58 2.67
C ALA A 95 -7.98 3.32 2.77
N LYS A 96 -7.52 2.37 3.58
CA LYS A 96 -8.24 1.16 3.95
C LYS A 96 -8.19 1.03 5.48
N GLY A 97 -9.32 1.26 6.14
CA GLY A 97 -9.40 1.25 7.60
C GLY A 97 -9.39 -0.12 8.26
N CYS A 98 -9.54 -1.21 7.51
CA CYS A 98 -9.51 -2.56 8.07
C CYS A 98 -9.01 -3.58 7.04
N ILE A 99 -7.75 -4.01 7.22
CA ILE A 99 -7.14 -5.14 6.52
C ILE A 99 -7.02 -6.27 7.54
N LYS A 100 -7.92 -7.26 7.44
CA LYS A 100 -8.00 -8.35 8.42
C LYS A 100 -6.80 -9.30 8.29
N CYS A 101 -6.59 -10.12 9.31
CA CYS A 101 -5.61 -11.21 9.26
C CYS A 101 -5.76 -12.03 7.97
N GLY A 102 -4.65 -12.21 7.25
CA GLY A 102 -4.60 -12.93 5.97
C GLY A 102 -5.12 -12.15 4.75
N GLU A 103 -5.69 -10.96 4.93
CA GLU A 103 -6.11 -10.11 3.81
C GLU A 103 -4.99 -9.25 3.28
N PHE A 104 -5.26 -8.67 2.11
CA PHE A 104 -4.43 -7.65 1.51
C PHE A 104 -5.29 -6.51 0.96
N TRP A 105 -4.66 -5.35 0.85
CA TRP A 105 -5.17 -4.21 0.12
C TRP A 105 -4.23 -3.95 -1.06
N LYS A 106 -4.83 -3.78 -2.25
CA LYS A 106 -4.12 -3.43 -3.48
C LYS A 106 -4.59 -2.05 -3.92
N ILE A 107 -3.65 -1.20 -4.30
CA ILE A 107 -3.92 0.07 -4.96
C ILE A 107 -3.01 0.27 -6.16
N THR A 108 -3.50 1.03 -7.11
CA THR A 108 -2.76 1.45 -8.29
C THR A 108 -2.27 2.87 -8.07
N LEU A 109 -0.96 3.08 -8.18
CA LEU A 109 -0.31 4.38 -8.12
C LEU A 109 -0.01 4.81 -9.56
N GLU A 110 -0.65 5.87 -10.01
CA GLU A 110 -0.43 6.42 -11.35
C GLU A 110 0.89 7.18 -11.38
N ILE A 111 1.79 6.80 -12.29
CA ILE A 111 3.06 7.51 -12.43
C ILE A 111 2.79 8.83 -13.16
N PRO A 112 3.19 9.98 -12.61
CA PRO A 112 3.01 11.26 -13.27
C PRO A 112 3.70 11.31 -14.65
N SER A 113 3.22 12.19 -15.53
CA SER A 113 3.71 12.30 -16.91
C SER A 113 5.20 12.63 -17.03
N ASN A 114 5.80 13.24 -16.00
CA ASN A 114 7.23 13.49 -15.92
C ASN A 114 8.07 12.23 -15.60
N GLY A 115 7.43 11.08 -15.40
CA GLY A 115 8.06 9.80 -15.10
C GLY A 115 8.58 9.65 -13.67
N ILE A 116 8.27 10.60 -12.78
CA ILE A 116 8.72 10.62 -11.38
C ILE A 116 7.50 10.57 -10.48
N GLY A 117 7.42 9.54 -9.65
CA GLY A 117 6.35 9.41 -8.65
C GLY A 117 6.92 9.35 -7.24
N ASP A 118 6.19 9.89 -6.27
CA ASP A 118 6.60 9.92 -4.87
C ASP A 118 5.37 9.74 -3.98
N TRP A 119 5.35 8.69 -3.17
CA TRP A 119 4.21 8.36 -2.31
C TRP A 119 4.64 8.01 -0.90
N THR A 120 3.86 8.46 0.07
CA THR A 120 3.98 8.10 1.48
C THR A 120 2.89 7.10 1.81
N ILE A 121 3.28 6.00 2.45
CA ILE A 121 2.40 4.95 2.91
C ILE A 121 2.49 4.88 4.43
N ASP A 122 1.36 5.00 5.11
CA ASP A 122 1.27 4.74 6.54
C ASP A 122 0.52 3.44 6.77
N ILE A 123 1.05 2.61 7.67
CA ILE A 123 0.43 1.36 8.11
C ILE A 123 0.33 1.42 9.63
N LEU A 124 -0.89 1.35 10.15
CA LEU A 124 -1.19 1.50 11.56
C LEU A 124 -1.85 0.22 12.08
N SER A 125 -1.38 -0.28 13.22
CA SER A 125 -2.04 -1.38 13.96
C SER A 125 -2.97 -0.81 15.02
N GLU A 126 -4.25 -1.20 14.97
CA GLU A 126 -5.30 -0.68 15.85
C GLU A 126 -6.13 -1.79 16.48
N VAL A 127 -6.56 -1.56 17.73
CA VAL A 127 -7.61 -2.36 18.37
C VAL A 127 -8.93 -1.63 18.17
N ILE A 128 -9.88 -2.26 17.51
CA ILE A 128 -11.22 -1.72 17.27
C ILE A 128 -12.22 -2.62 17.98
N PHE A 129 -13.12 -2.04 18.78
CA PHE A 129 -14.21 -2.79 19.41
C PHE A 129 -15.55 -2.29 18.89
N THR A 130 -16.48 -3.21 18.64
CA THR A 130 -17.86 -2.88 18.33
C THR A 130 -18.58 -2.41 19.59
N SER A 131 -19.11 -1.19 19.58
CA SER A 131 -19.97 -0.68 20.65
C SER A 131 -21.42 -0.95 20.30
N ASN A 132 -22.12 -1.72 21.13
CA ASN A 132 -23.58 -1.83 21.06
C ASN A 132 -24.16 -0.67 21.87
N LYS A 133 -24.39 0.47 21.22
CA LYS A 133 -25.27 1.52 21.74
C LYS A 133 -26.50 1.62 20.85
#